data_AF-A0A923WV47-F1
#
_entry.id   AF-A0A923WV47-F1
#
_cell.length_a   1.000
_cell.length_b   1.000
_cell.length_c   1.000
_cell.angle_alpha   90.00
_cell.angle_beta   90.00
_cell.angle_gamma   90.00
#
_symmetry.space_group_name_H-M   'P 1'
#
loop_
_entity.id
_entity.type
_entity.pdbx_description
1 polymer ?
#
loop_
_entity_poly.entity_id
_entity_poly.type
_entity_poly.pdbx_seq_one_letter_code
_entity_poly.pdbx_strand_id
1 'polypeptide(L)'
;MSLRLLSATMLLSVFASQAIASADWKIKKTVWSESDEKAYSEFVGLIGQAVEKRECNSFQSCLKHKNNPYKGSDSDSLNVFADCAKLSYVMRGYFAWKNGLPFSVANGVNRRNVPGNEGNLRYTPLGNTITSRLNFLPTKKGPSWKFADAISTLNMTIPNSTYSANFRVHYENSDSDALFSDFYPISVDREAIRPGTNIYDPNGHVAIVYKVTSDGKIYFIDAHPDNSLTSGLFGTKFTRSNPYQAAGFKDFRPLKLVGSTFDSASASYVGGQIVPAKNNELKKFDIVQFFGTDRKPLTDWKKGPFVISGQNYGYYDYVRNQL
;
A
#
# COMPACT_ATOMS: atom_id res chain seq x y z
N MET A 1 -63.30 -33.52 -5.62
CA MET A 1 -62.51 -33.34 -4.39
C MET A 1 -61.04 -33.46 -4.79
N SER A 2 -60.42 -32.35 -5.19
CA SER A 2 -59.09 -32.34 -5.79
C SER A 2 -58.03 -32.05 -4.73
N LEU A 3 -57.20 -33.05 -4.44
CA LEU A 3 -56.13 -32.99 -3.44
C LEU A 3 -54.92 -32.27 -4.04
N ARG A 4 -54.65 -31.05 -3.60
CA ARG A 4 -53.41 -30.32 -3.93
C ARG A 4 -52.29 -30.81 -3.00
N LEU A 5 -51.27 -31.47 -3.54
CA LEU A 5 -50.00 -31.66 -2.83
C LEU A 5 -49.24 -30.33 -2.80
N LEU A 6 -49.05 -29.76 -1.61
CA LEU A 6 -48.04 -28.72 -1.38
C LEU A 6 -46.69 -29.41 -1.13
N SER A 7 -45.76 -29.27 -2.08
CA SER A 7 -44.34 -29.53 -1.82
C SER A 7 -43.78 -28.39 -0.98
N ALA A 8 -43.47 -28.68 0.28
CA ALA A 8 -42.71 -27.79 1.15
C ALA A 8 -41.22 -27.92 0.81
N THR A 9 -40.67 -26.95 0.08
CA THR A 9 -39.23 -26.86 -0.17
C THR A 9 -38.55 -26.32 1.08
N MET A 10 -37.92 -27.21 1.86
CA MET A 10 -37.14 -26.85 3.04
C MET A 10 -35.82 -26.21 2.58
N LEU A 11 -35.72 -24.87 2.67
CA LEU A 11 -34.46 -24.15 2.50
C LEU A 11 -33.54 -24.46 3.68
N LEU A 12 -32.61 -25.39 3.49
CA LEU A 12 -31.45 -25.55 4.38
C LEU A 12 -30.53 -24.35 4.20
N SER A 13 -30.64 -23.38 5.10
CA SER A 13 -29.64 -22.34 5.30
C SER A 13 -28.36 -22.97 5.86
N VAL A 14 -27.39 -23.22 4.98
CA VAL A 14 -26.03 -23.60 5.37
C VAL A 14 -25.39 -22.38 6.02
N PHE A 15 -25.39 -22.32 7.34
CA PHE A 15 -24.51 -21.41 8.08
C PHE A 15 -23.08 -21.92 7.89
N ALA A 16 -22.33 -21.33 6.95
CA ALA A 16 -20.90 -21.50 6.88
C ALA A 16 -20.30 -20.89 8.15
N SER A 17 -19.97 -21.74 9.13
CA SER A 17 -19.17 -21.33 10.28
C SER A 17 -17.82 -20.87 9.73
N GLN A 18 -17.56 -19.56 9.74
CA GLN A 18 -16.23 -19.04 9.40
C GLN A 18 -15.27 -19.53 10.48
N ALA A 19 -14.52 -20.58 10.19
CA ALA A 19 -13.41 -20.99 11.04
C ALA A 19 -12.45 -19.80 11.17
N ILE A 20 -12.03 -19.49 12.40
CA ILE A 20 -10.99 -18.50 12.64
C ILE A 20 -9.81 -18.89 11.76
N ALA A 21 -9.42 -18.00 10.84
CA ALA A 21 -8.31 -18.28 9.95
C ALA A 21 -7.05 -18.55 10.78
N SER A 22 -6.30 -19.61 10.45
CA SER A 22 -4.95 -19.78 10.98
C SER A 22 -4.18 -18.47 10.80
N ALA A 23 -3.43 -18.07 11.81
CA ALA A 23 -2.55 -16.90 11.74
C ALA A 23 -1.36 -17.12 10.79
N ASP A 24 -1.19 -18.29 10.19
CA ASP A 24 -0.15 -18.53 9.20
C ASP A 24 -0.25 -17.58 8.00
N TRP A 25 0.84 -16.89 7.68
CA TRP A 25 0.99 -16.12 6.45
C TRP A 25 1.23 -17.04 5.26
N LYS A 26 0.15 -17.61 4.72
CA LYS A 26 0.21 -18.51 3.55
C LYS A 26 0.16 -17.74 2.24
N ILE A 27 0.92 -18.20 1.25
CA ILE A 27 0.92 -17.64 -0.11
C ILE A 27 0.12 -18.57 -1.01
N LYS A 28 -0.99 -18.07 -1.57
CA LYS A 28 -1.92 -18.81 -2.43
C LYS A 28 -1.84 -18.35 -3.89
N LYS A 29 -1.29 -17.16 -4.11
CA LYS A 29 -1.05 -16.58 -5.43
C LYS A 29 0.41 -16.15 -5.51
N THR A 30 1.04 -16.32 -6.66
CA THR A 30 2.45 -15.95 -6.86
C THR A 30 2.62 -14.52 -7.38
N VAL A 31 1.54 -13.77 -7.63
CA VAL A 31 1.58 -12.41 -8.16
C VAL A 31 0.41 -11.58 -7.64
N TRP A 32 0.62 -10.28 -7.48
CA TRP A 32 -0.47 -9.30 -7.39
C TRP A 32 -1.05 -9.05 -8.78
N SER A 33 -2.25 -9.56 -9.03
CA SER A 33 -2.95 -9.30 -10.28
C SER A 33 -3.63 -7.93 -10.27
N GLU A 34 -4.07 -7.45 -11.44
CA GLU A 34 -4.85 -6.21 -11.55
C GLU A 34 -6.15 -6.27 -10.73
N SER A 35 -6.78 -7.44 -10.63
CA SER A 35 -7.97 -7.63 -9.81
C SER A 35 -7.66 -7.57 -8.31
N ASP A 36 -6.49 -8.06 -7.87
CA ASP A 36 -6.03 -7.89 -6.49
C ASP A 36 -5.74 -6.42 -6.17
N GLU A 37 -5.11 -5.68 -7.09
CA GLU A 37 -4.89 -4.24 -6.94
C GLU A 37 -6.20 -3.45 -6.87
N LYS A 38 -7.20 -3.83 -7.68
CA LYS A 38 -8.55 -3.24 -7.64
C LYS A 38 -9.26 -3.54 -6.32
N ALA A 39 -9.23 -4.79 -5.86
CA ALA A 39 -9.82 -5.17 -4.59
C ALA A 39 -9.12 -4.50 -3.40
N TYR A 40 -7.80 -4.29 -3.45
CA TYR A 40 -7.08 -3.49 -2.44
C TYR A 40 -7.58 -2.04 -2.44
N SER A 41 -7.73 -1.42 -3.60
CA SER A 41 -8.28 -0.07 -3.74
C SER A 41 -9.70 0.02 -3.14
N GLU A 42 -10.57 -0.93 -3.45
CA GLU A 42 -11.92 -0.98 -2.88
C GLU A 42 -11.90 -1.12 -1.35
N PHE A 43 -11.03 -1.99 -0.81
CA PHE A 43 -10.82 -2.13 0.62
C PHE A 43 -10.39 -0.82 1.29
N VAL A 44 -9.39 -0.11 0.74
CA VAL A 44 -8.96 1.19 1.26
C VAL A 44 -10.09 2.23 1.19
N GLY A 45 -10.83 2.26 0.08
CA GLY A 45 -11.96 3.16 -0.10
C GLY A 45 -13.04 2.95 0.96
N LEU A 46 -13.38 1.71 1.29
CA LEU A 46 -14.36 1.37 2.33
C LEU A 46 -13.90 1.82 3.73
N ILE A 47 -12.62 1.60 4.05
CA ILE A 47 -12.04 2.07 5.32
C ILE A 47 -12.10 3.59 5.40
N GLY A 48 -11.66 4.30 4.36
CA GLY A 48 -11.66 5.76 4.37
C GLY A 48 -13.06 6.39 4.40
N GLN A 49 -14.04 5.78 3.76
CA GLN A 49 -15.45 6.21 3.86
C GLN A 49 -16.00 6.04 5.28
N ALA A 50 -15.65 4.96 5.98
CA ALA A 50 -16.07 4.74 7.36
C ALA A 50 -15.42 5.77 8.31
N VAL A 51 -14.14 6.10 8.09
CA VAL A 51 -13.43 7.18 8.81
C VAL A 51 -14.08 8.54 8.56
N GLU A 52 -14.36 8.88 7.29
CA GLU A 52 -15.04 10.13 6.91
C GLU A 52 -16.39 10.29 7.61
N LYS A 53 -17.16 9.20 7.70
CA LYS A 53 -18.47 9.16 8.37
C LYS A 53 -18.38 9.03 9.90
N ARG A 54 -17.17 8.94 10.47
CA ARG A 54 -16.92 8.71 11.90
C ARG A 54 -17.54 7.40 12.42
N GLU A 55 -17.67 6.40 11.55
CA GLU A 55 -18.17 5.07 11.90
C GLU A 55 -17.06 4.19 12.53
N CYS A 56 -15.80 4.59 12.34
CA CYS A 56 -14.61 4.06 13.02
C CYS A 56 -13.56 5.17 13.14
N ASN A 57 -12.58 5.02 14.04
CA ASN A 57 -11.59 6.06 14.34
C ASN A 57 -10.16 5.52 14.49
N SER A 58 -9.91 4.27 14.18
CA SER A 58 -8.59 3.61 14.22
C SER A 58 -8.59 2.49 13.19
N PHE A 59 -7.44 2.07 12.69
CA PHE A 59 -7.42 0.96 11.72
C PHE A 59 -8.07 -0.30 12.30
N GLN A 60 -7.75 -0.61 13.57
CA GLN A 60 -8.34 -1.71 14.31
C GLN A 60 -9.88 -1.64 14.41
N SER A 61 -10.45 -0.46 14.72
CA SER A 61 -11.92 -0.33 14.78
C SER A 61 -12.55 -0.42 13.39
N CYS A 62 -11.88 0.08 12.35
CA CYS A 62 -12.35 -0.04 10.97
C CYS A 62 -12.32 -1.48 10.45
N LEU A 63 -11.42 -2.35 10.93
CA LEU A 63 -11.44 -3.78 10.60
C LEU A 63 -12.70 -4.49 11.14
N LYS A 64 -13.32 -3.96 12.19
CA LYS A 64 -14.58 -4.49 12.74
C LYS A 64 -15.82 -3.90 12.07
N HIS A 65 -15.64 -2.91 11.19
CA HIS A 65 -16.75 -2.23 10.51
C HIS A 65 -17.54 -3.19 9.61
N LYS A 66 -18.87 -3.04 9.57
CA LYS A 66 -19.79 -3.93 8.85
C LYS A 66 -19.48 -4.12 7.36
N ASN A 67 -18.85 -3.13 6.73
CA ASN A 67 -18.51 -3.16 5.31
C ASN A 67 -17.09 -3.67 5.04
N ASN A 68 -16.28 -4.00 6.06
CA ASN A 68 -15.01 -4.66 5.83
C ASN A 68 -15.28 -6.08 5.30
N PRO A 69 -14.81 -6.45 4.08
CA PRO A 69 -15.02 -7.80 3.53
C PRO A 69 -14.43 -8.92 4.40
N TYR A 70 -13.50 -8.59 5.29
CA TYR A 70 -12.84 -9.53 6.18
C TYR A 70 -13.40 -9.54 7.61
N LYS A 71 -14.47 -8.77 7.89
CA LYS A 71 -15.06 -8.69 9.23
C LYS A 71 -15.40 -10.08 9.77
N GLY A 72 -15.02 -10.35 11.02
CA GLY A 72 -15.32 -11.61 11.73
C GLY A 72 -14.35 -12.76 11.42
N SER A 73 -13.39 -12.56 10.52
CA SER A 73 -12.40 -13.59 10.17
C SER A 73 -11.07 -13.49 10.94
N ASP A 74 -10.95 -12.51 11.83
CA ASP A 74 -9.73 -12.23 12.60
C ASP A 74 -9.89 -12.67 14.06
N SER A 75 -8.78 -13.10 14.66
CA SER A 75 -8.71 -13.34 16.11
C SER A 75 -8.76 -12.02 16.89
N ASP A 76 -9.31 -12.05 18.10
CA ASP A 76 -9.28 -10.91 19.04
C ASP A 76 -7.85 -10.46 19.41
N SER A 77 -6.84 -11.31 19.18
CA SER A 77 -5.43 -10.97 19.37
C SER A 77 -4.87 -10.02 18.29
N LEU A 78 -5.56 -9.83 17.16
CA LEU A 78 -5.18 -8.82 16.18
C LEU A 78 -5.47 -7.43 16.76
N ASN A 79 -4.42 -6.65 16.98
CA ASN A 79 -4.49 -5.32 17.57
C ASN A 79 -3.44 -4.42 16.91
N VAL A 80 -3.80 -3.88 15.75
CA VAL A 80 -2.86 -3.13 14.93
C VAL A 80 -2.75 -1.68 15.40
N PHE A 81 -1.54 -1.28 15.78
CA PHE A 81 -1.19 0.11 16.04
C PHE A 81 -0.50 0.71 14.81
N ALA A 82 -1.03 1.83 14.32
CA ALA A 82 -0.51 2.49 13.14
C ALA A 82 -0.46 4.01 13.31
N ASP A 83 0.73 4.58 13.09
CA ASP A 83 0.89 6.00 12.73
C ASP A 83 0.92 6.15 11.20
N CYS A 84 1.07 7.39 10.72
CA CYS A 84 0.97 7.77 9.31
C CYS A 84 1.67 6.83 8.33
N ALA A 85 2.95 6.51 8.56
CA ALA A 85 3.71 5.62 7.67
C ALA A 85 3.34 4.15 7.86
N LYS A 86 3.12 3.73 9.12
CA LYS A 86 2.78 2.34 9.44
C LYS A 86 1.44 1.93 8.85
N LEU A 87 0.45 2.84 8.82
CA LEU A 87 -0.89 2.57 8.28
C LEU A 87 -0.82 2.01 6.87
N SER A 88 0.00 2.62 6.02
CA SER A 88 0.20 2.19 4.62
C SER A 88 0.64 0.72 4.56
N TYR A 89 1.68 0.37 5.32
CA TYR A 89 2.25 -0.96 5.33
C TYR A 89 1.35 -2.01 5.97
N VAL A 90 0.73 -1.72 7.12
CA VAL A 90 -0.16 -2.68 7.78
C VAL A 90 -1.45 -2.88 7.01
N MET A 91 -1.98 -1.85 6.34
CA MET A 91 -3.17 -1.99 5.51
C MET A 91 -2.90 -2.86 4.28
N ARG A 92 -1.76 -2.62 3.60
CA ARG A 92 -1.33 -3.46 2.46
C ARG A 92 -0.98 -4.89 2.90
N GLY A 93 -0.29 -5.04 4.03
CA GLY A 93 0.08 -6.33 4.59
C GLY A 93 -1.13 -7.14 5.05
N TYR A 94 -2.09 -6.51 5.73
CA TYR A 94 -3.34 -7.16 6.13
C TYR A 94 -4.09 -7.68 4.90
N PHE A 95 -4.28 -6.83 3.88
CA PHE A 95 -4.88 -7.26 2.63
C PHE A 95 -4.10 -8.42 1.99
N ALA A 96 -2.76 -8.35 1.97
CA ALA A 96 -1.93 -9.41 1.42
C ALA A 96 -2.13 -10.75 2.15
N TRP A 97 -2.17 -10.73 3.48
CA TRP A 97 -2.42 -11.91 4.30
C TRP A 97 -3.81 -12.51 4.03
N LYS A 98 -4.87 -11.69 4.05
CA LYS A 98 -6.24 -12.19 3.83
C LYS A 98 -6.46 -12.80 2.45
N ASN A 99 -5.68 -12.37 1.44
CA ASN A 99 -5.82 -12.86 0.07
C ASN A 99 -4.69 -13.82 -0.37
N GLY A 100 -3.77 -14.18 0.53
CA GLY A 100 -2.66 -15.08 0.25
C GLY A 100 -1.69 -14.58 -0.82
N LEU A 101 -1.35 -13.29 -0.77
CA LEU A 101 -0.49 -12.62 -1.74
C LEU A 101 0.98 -12.56 -1.28
N PRO A 102 1.95 -12.51 -2.20
CA PRO A 102 3.35 -12.34 -1.83
C PRO A 102 3.56 -10.96 -1.23
N PHE A 103 4.31 -10.88 -0.13
CA PHE A 103 4.52 -9.62 0.58
C PHE A 103 5.95 -9.49 1.09
N SER A 104 6.48 -8.27 1.00
CA SER A 104 7.82 -7.90 1.42
C SER A 104 7.82 -6.42 1.76
N VAL A 105 8.63 -6.02 2.74
CA VAL A 105 8.80 -4.61 3.12
C VAL A 105 10.28 -4.28 3.26
N ALA A 106 10.69 -3.08 2.88
CA ALA A 106 11.97 -2.55 3.30
C ALA A 106 11.97 -2.39 4.83
N ASN A 107 12.92 -3.00 5.52
CA ASN A 107 13.07 -2.87 6.98
C ASN A 107 14.38 -2.18 7.38
N GLY A 108 15.18 -1.76 6.40
CA GLY A 108 16.38 -0.98 6.61
C GLY A 108 16.51 0.06 5.51
N VAL A 109 16.76 1.29 5.92
CA VAL A 109 17.13 2.38 5.03
C VAL A 109 18.35 3.11 5.57
N ASN A 110 19.18 3.64 4.68
CA ASN A 110 20.27 4.52 5.04
C ASN A 110 20.28 5.74 4.12
N ARG A 111 20.97 6.80 4.53
CA ARG A 111 21.22 7.97 3.68
C ARG A 111 21.88 7.52 2.38
N ARG A 112 21.53 8.12 1.25
CA ARG A 112 22.36 8.00 0.04
C ARG A 112 23.77 8.51 0.35
N ASN A 113 24.78 7.76 -0.06
CA ASN A 113 26.19 8.11 0.14
C ASN A 113 26.63 9.16 -0.89
N VAL A 114 26.20 10.41 -0.66
CA VAL A 114 26.50 11.57 -1.50
C VAL A 114 26.81 12.79 -0.62
N PRO A 115 27.73 13.69 -1.03
CA PRO A 115 28.07 14.87 -0.24
C PRO A 115 26.85 15.72 0.13
N GLY A 116 26.80 16.19 1.38
CA GLY A 116 25.71 17.02 1.89
C GLY A 116 24.43 16.27 2.25
N ASN A 117 24.40 14.93 2.16
CA ASN A 117 23.23 14.13 2.56
C ASN A 117 23.30 13.65 4.01
N GLU A 118 23.15 14.60 4.93
CA GLU A 118 23.29 14.35 6.37
C GLU A 118 21.94 14.42 7.12
N GLY A 119 21.99 14.15 8.43
CA GLY A 119 20.84 14.31 9.32
C GLY A 119 20.00 13.03 9.52
N ASN A 120 18.79 13.25 10.06
CA ASN A 120 17.83 12.19 10.36
C ASN A 120 17.30 11.55 9.07
N LEU A 121 17.19 10.22 9.02
CA LEU A 121 16.71 9.46 7.86
C LEU A 121 15.32 9.89 7.37
N ARG A 122 14.47 10.45 8.25
CA ARG A 122 13.16 10.99 7.88
C ARG A 122 13.24 12.29 7.06
N TYR A 123 14.36 13.00 7.13
CA TYR A 123 14.54 14.38 6.66
C TYR A 123 15.79 14.59 5.78
N THR A 124 16.40 13.50 5.26
CA THR A 124 17.62 13.59 4.45
C THR A 124 17.40 14.45 3.19
N PRO A 125 18.27 15.44 2.89
CA PRO A 125 18.02 16.38 1.80
C PRO A 125 18.05 15.70 0.42
N LEU A 126 18.85 14.64 0.27
CA LEU A 126 19.07 13.90 -0.98
C LEU A 126 18.57 12.45 -0.88
N GLY A 127 17.66 12.16 0.04
CA GLY A 127 16.98 10.88 0.14
C GLY A 127 17.82 9.71 0.64
N ASN A 128 17.18 8.55 0.63
CA ASN A 128 17.67 7.31 1.22
C ASN A 128 17.86 6.20 0.17
N THR A 129 18.55 5.15 0.58
CA THR A 129 18.64 3.87 -0.12
C THR A 129 18.14 2.76 0.79
N ILE A 130 17.67 1.67 0.18
CA ILE A 130 17.23 0.48 0.92
C ILE A 130 18.45 -0.37 1.24
N THR A 131 18.58 -0.81 2.49
CA THR A 131 19.72 -1.64 2.95
C THR A 131 19.32 -3.04 3.35
N SER A 132 18.05 -3.27 3.72
CA SER A 132 17.54 -4.60 4.02
C SER A 132 16.02 -4.67 3.80
N ARG A 133 15.53 -5.90 3.62
CA ARG A 133 14.11 -6.21 3.42
C ARG A 133 13.69 -7.40 4.28
N LEU A 134 12.43 -7.40 4.71
CA LEU A 134 11.75 -8.56 5.27
C LEU A 134 10.86 -9.19 4.20
N ASN A 135 11.08 -10.47 3.93
CA ASN A 135 10.25 -11.27 3.03
C ASN A 135 9.38 -12.21 3.86
N PHE A 136 8.06 -12.15 3.67
CA PHE A 136 7.11 -13.02 4.37
C PHE A 136 6.96 -14.34 3.60
N LEU A 137 8.07 -15.08 3.51
CA LEU A 137 8.14 -16.40 2.87
C LEU A 137 8.19 -17.53 3.91
N PRO A 138 7.60 -18.69 3.63
CA PRO A 138 7.76 -19.87 4.48
C PRO A 138 9.23 -20.30 4.52
N THR A 139 9.72 -20.68 5.70
CA THR A 139 11.09 -21.17 5.90
C THR A 139 11.08 -22.67 6.16
N LYS A 140 12.01 -23.40 5.54
CA LYS A 140 12.09 -24.86 5.70
C LYS A 140 12.61 -25.21 7.10
N LYS A 141 11.90 -26.11 7.80
CA LYS A 141 12.26 -26.65 9.12
C LYS A 141 12.15 -28.17 9.11
N GLY A 142 13.25 -28.85 8.77
CA GLY A 142 13.24 -30.30 8.56
C GLY A 142 12.30 -30.68 7.40
N PRO A 143 11.33 -31.59 7.61
CA PRO A 143 10.37 -31.98 6.57
C PRO A 143 9.20 -30.99 6.40
N SER A 144 9.03 -30.01 7.30
CA SER A 144 7.89 -29.08 7.28
C SER A 144 8.31 -27.64 6.97
N TRP A 145 7.30 -26.80 6.70
CA TRP A 145 7.46 -25.37 6.48
C TRP A 145 6.95 -24.59 7.68
N LYS A 146 7.75 -23.61 8.12
CA LYS A 146 7.36 -22.63 9.14
C LYS A 146 6.89 -21.35 8.45
N PHE A 147 5.66 -20.94 8.75
CA PHE A 147 5.07 -19.69 8.28
C PHE A 147 5.31 -18.56 9.27
N ALA A 148 5.30 -17.32 8.78
CA ALA A 148 5.23 -16.16 9.66
C ALA A 148 3.85 -16.12 10.31
N ASP A 149 3.81 -15.77 11.60
CA ASP A 149 2.55 -15.51 12.29
C ASP A 149 2.06 -14.11 11.90
N ALA A 150 0.94 -14.03 11.19
CA ALA A 150 0.39 -12.82 10.62
C ALA A 150 -0.08 -11.83 11.69
N ILE A 151 -0.60 -12.32 12.82
CA ILE A 151 -1.05 -11.49 13.93
C ILE A 151 0.15 -10.74 14.54
N SER A 152 1.21 -11.47 14.92
CA SER A 152 2.46 -10.90 15.43
C SER A 152 3.12 -10.01 14.38
N THR A 153 3.07 -10.42 13.11
CA THR A 153 3.62 -9.65 11.99
C THR A 153 2.95 -8.28 11.85
N LEU A 154 1.62 -8.24 11.89
CA LEU A 154 0.82 -7.02 11.73
C LEU A 154 0.81 -6.16 12.99
N ASN A 155 0.80 -6.77 14.18
CA ASN A 155 0.84 -6.04 15.45
C ASN A 155 2.22 -5.42 15.72
N MET A 156 3.31 -6.10 15.33
CA MET A 156 4.66 -5.74 15.78
C MET A 156 5.69 -5.71 14.66
N THR A 157 5.88 -6.78 13.89
CA THR A 157 7.03 -6.89 12.98
C THR A 157 7.04 -5.80 11.91
N ILE A 158 5.92 -5.60 11.20
CA ILE A 158 5.81 -4.54 10.19
C ILE A 158 5.88 -3.15 10.85
N PRO A 159 5.03 -2.82 11.86
CA PRO A 159 5.08 -1.52 12.53
C PRO A 159 6.47 -1.11 13.04
N ASN A 160 7.24 -2.05 13.61
CA ASN A 160 8.57 -1.76 14.17
C ASN A 160 9.66 -1.66 13.09
N SER A 161 9.38 -2.10 11.88
CA SER A 161 10.36 -2.15 10.78
C SER A 161 10.22 -0.98 9.79
N THR A 162 9.09 -0.28 9.80
CA THR A 162 8.76 0.71 8.77
C THR A 162 8.42 2.07 9.38
N TYR A 163 8.88 3.14 8.73
CA TYR A 163 8.60 4.52 9.11
C TYR A 163 8.71 5.43 7.87
N SER A 164 8.49 6.73 8.03
CA SER A 164 8.39 7.64 6.88
C SER A 164 9.66 7.78 6.03
N ALA A 165 10.83 7.36 6.54
CA ALA A 165 12.07 7.33 5.75
C ALA A 165 12.05 6.30 4.62
N ASN A 166 11.20 5.26 4.71
CA ASN A 166 11.03 4.25 3.67
C ASN A 166 10.42 4.82 2.37
N PHE A 167 9.67 5.91 2.46
CA PHE A 167 9.06 6.59 1.32
C PHE A 167 10.04 7.54 0.62
N ARG A 168 11.13 7.93 1.30
CA ARG A 168 12.13 8.90 0.84
C ARG A 168 13.23 8.24 0.00
N VAL A 169 12.85 7.50 -1.03
CA VAL A 169 13.78 6.81 -1.93
C VAL A 169 13.60 7.36 -3.33
N HIS A 170 14.71 7.76 -3.95
CA HIS A 170 14.74 8.30 -5.31
C HIS A 170 14.17 7.28 -6.32
N TYR A 171 13.56 7.75 -7.41
CA TYR A 171 12.92 6.87 -8.38
C TYR A 171 13.93 6.07 -9.23
N GLU A 172 15.11 6.63 -9.50
CA GLU A 172 16.15 5.94 -10.27
C GLU A 172 16.77 4.80 -9.47
N ASN A 173 16.96 3.66 -10.13
CA ASN A 173 17.54 2.45 -9.55
C ASN A 173 16.80 1.96 -8.29
N SER A 174 15.50 2.27 -8.20
CA SER A 174 14.65 1.89 -7.06
C SER A 174 14.06 0.48 -7.18
N ASP A 175 14.46 -0.31 -8.17
CA ASP A 175 13.83 -1.56 -8.57
C ASP A 175 14.82 -2.71 -8.75
N SER A 176 15.99 -2.64 -8.09
CA SER A 176 16.95 -3.76 -8.05
C SER A 176 16.30 -5.05 -7.50
N ASP A 177 16.75 -6.23 -7.94
CA ASP A 177 16.08 -7.50 -7.55
C ASP A 177 16.12 -7.78 -6.05
N ALA A 178 17.18 -7.34 -5.36
CA ALA A 178 17.41 -7.62 -3.95
C ALA A 178 16.95 -6.47 -3.04
N LEU A 179 17.26 -5.22 -3.41
CA LEU A 179 17.07 -4.03 -2.56
C LEU A 179 16.30 -2.96 -3.33
N PHE A 180 15.04 -3.26 -3.63
CA PHE A 180 14.11 -2.31 -4.25
C PHE A 180 13.38 -1.46 -3.22
N SER A 181 12.88 -0.30 -3.64
CA SER A 181 11.91 0.49 -2.89
C SER A 181 10.52 -0.16 -2.96
N ASP A 182 9.80 -0.13 -1.83
CA ASP A 182 8.42 -0.60 -1.75
C ASP A 182 7.45 0.20 -2.61
N PHE A 183 7.86 1.41 -3.02
CA PHE A 183 7.02 2.36 -3.71
C PHE A 183 7.64 2.83 -5.02
N TYR A 184 6.80 3.33 -5.91
CA TYR A 184 7.22 4.02 -7.12
C TYR A 184 6.36 5.28 -7.34
N PRO A 185 6.93 6.34 -7.95
CA PRO A 185 6.14 7.52 -8.29
C PRO A 185 5.16 7.18 -9.41
N ILE A 186 3.96 7.74 -9.34
CA ILE A 186 2.91 7.47 -10.32
C ILE A 186 2.59 8.71 -11.16
N SER A 187 1.94 8.48 -12.30
CA SER A 187 1.37 9.56 -13.08
C SER A 187 0.26 10.28 -12.32
N VAL A 188 -0.02 11.50 -12.76
CA VAL A 188 -1.05 12.36 -12.19
C VAL A 188 -2.22 12.33 -13.15
N ASP A 189 -3.04 11.29 -13.01
CA ASP A 189 -4.26 11.07 -13.78
C ASP A 189 -5.22 10.15 -13.00
N ARG A 190 -6.45 9.99 -13.49
CA ARG A 190 -7.51 9.21 -12.85
C ARG A 190 -7.27 7.69 -12.86
N GLU A 191 -6.42 7.18 -13.75
CA GLU A 191 -6.07 5.75 -13.77
C GLU A 191 -5.04 5.43 -12.67
N ALA A 192 -4.08 6.34 -12.48
CA ALA A 192 -3.00 6.21 -11.54
C ALA A 192 -3.42 6.51 -10.10
N ILE A 193 -3.98 7.71 -9.85
CA ILE A 193 -4.34 8.17 -8.49
C ILE A 193 -5.70 7.60 -8.10
N ARG A 194 -5.68 6.65 -7.17
CA ARG A 194 -6.86 5.88 -6.74
C ARG A 194 -6.83 5.60 -5.24
N PRO A 195 -7.92 5.11 -4.63
CA PRO A 195 -7.86 4.62 -3.27
C PRO A 195 -6.71 3.61 -3.06
N GLY A 196 -5.91 3.81 -2.00
CA GLY A 196 -4.68 3.04 -1.75
C GLY A 196 -3.40 3.70 -2.25
N THR A 197 -3.49 4.73 -3.10
CA THR A 197 -2.33 5.58 -3.43
C THR A 197 -1.84 6.32 -2.19
N ASN A 198 -0.54 6.29 -1.95
CA ASN A 198 0.10 7.01 -0.86
C ASN A 198 0.44 8.43 -1.28
N ILE A 199 0.36 9.36 -0.34
CA ILE A 199 0.81 10.73 -0.46
C ILE A 199 1.97 10.90 0.53
N TYR A 200 3.18 11.13 0.03
CA TYR A 200 4.35 11.37 0.87
C TYR A 200 4.72 12.85 0.87
N ASP A 201 4.76 13.47 2.05
CA ASP A 201 5.26 14.83 2.24
C ASP A 201 6.73 14.80 2.72
N PRO A 202 7.60 15.68 2.20
CA PRO A 202 9.01 15.73 2.60
C PRO A 202 9.24 16.14 4.06
N ASN A 203 8.21 16.54 4.82
CA ASN A 203 8.29 16.72 6.27
C ASN A 203 8.01 15.42 7.03
N GLY A 204 8.05 14.27 6.35
CA GLY A 204 7.97 12.95 6.97
C GLY A 204 6.54 12.49 7.28
N HIS A 205 5.55 13.10 6.64
CA HIS A 205 4.13 12.75 6.76
C HIS A 205 3.69 11.86 5.60
N VAL A 206 2.82 10.89 5.88
CA VAL A 206 2.27 9.95 4.91
C VAL A 206 0.76 9.91 5.06
N ALA A 207 0.03 10.05 3.96
CA ALA A 207 -1.42 9.90 3.91
C ALA A 207 -1.79 8.86 2.84
N ILE A 208 -3.02 8.34 2.89
CA ILE A 208 -3.51 7.34 1.92
C ILE A 208 -4.78 7.88 1.28
N VAL A 209 -4.79 8.01 -0.03
CA VAL A 209 -5.98 8.35 -0.81
C VAL A 209 -7.05 7.29 -0.55
N TYR A 210 -8.30 7.71 -0.29
CA TYR A 210 -9.45 6.78 -0.19
C TYR A 210 -10.58 7.13 -1.15
N LYS A 211 -10.55 8.32 -1.76
CA LYS A 211 -11.59 8.77 -2.69
C LYS A 211 -11.03 9.86 -3.61
N VAL A 212 -11.33 9.74 -4.90
CA VAL A 212 -11.13 10.80 -5.90
C VAL A 212 -12.49 11.06 -6.54
N THR A 213 -12.96 12.31 -6.53
CA THR A 213 -14.27 12.68 -7.05
C THR A 213 -14.24 12.95 -8.56
N SER A 214 -15.42 13.05 -9.18
CA SER A 214 -15.56 13.42 -10.59
C SER A 214 -15.17 14.88 -10.88
N ASP A 215 -15.00 15.74 -9.86
CA ASP A 215 -14.50 17.12 -9.98
C ASP A 215 -13.01 17.28 -9.57
N GLY A 216 -12.27 16.17 -9.46
CA GLY A 216 -10.82 16.17 -9.25
C GLY A 216 -10.36 16.41 -7.80
N LYS A 217 -11.28 16.29 -6.82
CA LYS A 217 -10.91 16.38 -5.40
C LYS A 217 -10.41 15.03 -4.91
N ILE A 218 -9.22 15.04 -4.31
CA ILE A 218 -8.62 13.87 -3.68
C ILE A 218 -8.82 13.95 -2.17
N TYR A 219 -9.45 12.94 -1.60
CA TYR A 219 -9.58 12.76 -0.17
C TYR A 219 -8.66 11.65 0.31
N PHE A 220 -8.05 11.86 1.47
CA PHE A 220 -7.13 10.92 2.09
C PHE A 220 -7.53 10.63 3.54
N ILE A 221 -7.07 9.49 4.05
CA ILE A 221 -7.02 9.19 5.47
C ILE A 221 -5.60 9.37 6.00
N ASP A 222 -5.53 9.74 7.26
CA ASP A 222 -4.31 10.02 7.99
C ASP A 222 -4.34 9.26 9.31
N ALA A 223 -3.20 8.72 9.72
CA ALA A 223 -3.03 8.03 10.99
C ALA A 223 -2.12 8.83 11.91
N HIS A 224 -2.60 9.08 13.13
CA HIS A 224 -1.91 9.91 14.11
C HIS A 224 -1.09 9.06 15.08
N PRO A 225 -0.09 9.65 15.76
CA PRO A 225 0.70 8.93 16.77
C PRO A 225 -0.11 8.36 17.95
N ASP A 226 -1.36 8.79 18.14
CA ASP A 226 -2.29 8.25 19.14
C ASP A 226 -3.17 7.10 18.59
N ASN A 227 -2.84 6.56 17.42
CA ASN A 227 -3.56 5.50 16.69
C ASN A 227 -4.93 5.93 16.13
N SER A 228 -5.28 7.21 16.20
CA SER A 228 -6.52 7.70 15.61
C SER A 228 -6.40 7.87 14.09
N LEU A 229 -7.51 7.69 13.39
CA LEU A 229 -7.65 7.97 11.96
C LEU A 229 -8.53 9.20 11.75
N THR A 230 -8.09 10.08 10.87
CA THR A 230 -8.92 11.18 10.37
C THR A 230 -8.95 11.17 8.84
N SER A 231 -9.94 11.85 8.26
CA SER A 231 -10.00 12.11 6.82
C SER A 231 -9.71 13.57 6.52
N GLY A 232 -9.09 13.84 5.38
CA GLY A 232 -8.81 15.21 4.91
C GLY A 232 -8.89 15.34 3.40
N LEU A 233 -8.79 16.58 2.92
CA LEU A 233 -8.73 16.95 1.51
C LEU A 233 -7.28 17.28 1.13
N PHE A 234 -6.80 16.68 0.04
CA PHE A 234 -5.49 17.01 -0.53
C PHE A 234 -5.46 18.47 -1.00
N GLY A 235 -4.32 19.13 -0.81
CA GLY A 235 -4.14 20.53 -1.17
C GLY A 235 -2.72 21.01 -0.91
N THR A 236 -2.57 22.33 -0.83
CA THR A 236 -1.26 23.02 -0.81
C THR A 236 -0.35 22.69 0.38
N LYS A 237 -0.88 22.02 1.40
CA LYS A 237 -0.09 21.52 2.54
C LYS A 237 0.86 20.39 2.18
N PHE A 238 0.59 19.64 1.11
CA PHE A 238 1.44 18.53 0.65
C PHE A 238 2.46 19.02 -0.36
N THR A 239 3.66 19.31 0.11
CA THR A 239 4.64 20.06 -0.67
C THR A 239 5.35 19.22 -1.73
N ARG A 240 5.56 19.79 -2.92
CA ARG A 240 6.58 19.28 -3.85
C ARG A 240 7.96 19.47 -3.24
N SER A 241 8.85 18.52 -3.50
CA SER A 241 10.19 18.55 -2.94
C SER A 241 11.25 18.17 -3.98
N ASN A 242 12.51 18.25 -3.56
CA ASN A 242 13.63 17.75 -4.35
C ASN A 242 13.33 16.30 -4.81
N PRO A 243 13.44 15.97 -6.11
CA PRO A 243 13.15 14.64 -6.64
C PRO A 243 13.85 13.49 -5.89
N TYR A 244 15.05 13.74 -5.35
CA TYR A 244 15.78 12.77 -4.52
C TYR A 244 15.04 12.32 -3.25
N GLN A 245 14.15 13.17 -2.73
CA GLN A 245 13.29 12.86 -1.60
C GLN A 245 12.01 12.14 -2.06
N ALA A 246 11.68 12.25 -3.34
CA ALA A 246 10.57 11.59 -4.00
C ALA A 246 9.21 11.86 -3.32
N ALA A 247 8.90 13.09 -2.93
CA ALA A 247 7.58 13.45 -2.40
C ALA A 247 6.46 13.38 -3.45
N GLY A 248 5.21 13.30 -3.01
CA GLY A 248 4.02 13.25 -3.87
C GLY A 248 3.33 11.90 -3.85
N PHE A 249 2.64 11.57 -4.94
CA PHE A 249 1.85 10.37 -5.08
C PHE A 249 2.73 9.15 -5.39
N LYS A 250 2.43 8.04 -4.72
CA LYS A 250 3.15 6.77 -4.87
C LYS A 250 2.21 5.59 -4.71
N ASP A 251 2.36 4.58 -5.56
CA ASP A 251 1.74 3.27 -5.35
C ASP A 251 2.78 2.28 -4.81
N PHE A 252 2.29 1.24 -4.13
CA PHE A 252 3.11 0.07 -3.80
C PHE A 252 3.57 -0.61 -5.09
N ARG A 253 4.85 -0.97 -5.14
CA ARG A 253 5.42 -1.77 -6.20
C ARG A 253 4.82 -3.18 -6.15
N PRO A 254 4.15 -3.67 -7.22
CA PRO A 254 3.66 -5.04 -7.27
C PRO A 254 4.79 -6.05 -7.09
N LEU A 255 4.49 -7.12 -6.35
CA LEU A 255 5.44 -8.18 -6.02
C LEU A 255 5.06 -9.49 -6.71
N LYS A 256 6.06 -10.26 -7.09
CA LYS A 256 5.92 -11.63 -7.62
C LYS A 256 6.77 -12.58 -6.79
N LEU A 257 6.28 -13.79 -6.57
CA LEU A 257 7.03 -14.91 -6.03
C LEU A 257 7.45 -15.82 -7.19
N VAL A 258 8.75 -15.85 -7.48
CA VAL A 258 9.34 -16.63 -8.58
C VAL A 258 10.10 -17.83 -8.05
N GLY A 259 10.17 -18.92 -8.84
CA GLY A 259 10.89 -20.13 -8.46
C GLY A 259 10.32 -20.88 -7.25
N SER A 260 9.04 -20.62 -6.91
CA SER A 260 8.34 -21.34 -5.84
C SER A 260 7.67 -22.61 -6.36
N THR A 261 7.31 -23.49 -5.43
CA THR A 261 6.51 -24.69 -5.69
C THR A 261 5.29 -24.70 -4.79
N PHE A 262 4.16 -25.21 -5.28
CA PHE A 262 2.98 -25.36 -4.44
C PHE A 262 3.10 -26.63 -3.59
N ASP A 263 3.10 -26.46 -2.28
CA ASP A 263 3.09 -27.55 -1.31
C ASP A 263 1.66 -27.88 -0.88
N SER A 264 1.13 -29.00 -1.34
CA SER A 264 -0.24 -29.43 -1.05
C SER A 264 -0.49 -29.70 0.44
N ALA A 265 0.54 -30.11 1.20
CA ALA A 265 0.41 -30.41 2.62
C ALA A 265 0.11 -29.16 3.46
N SER A 266 0.80 -28.06 3.18
CA SER A 266 0.52 -26.76 3.82
C SER A 266 -0.49 -25.90 3.05
N ALA A 267 -0.86 -26.34 1.85
CA ALA A 267 -1.64 -25.61 0.86
C ALA A 267 -1.06 -24.23 0.53
N SER A 268 0.25 -24.08 0.42
CA SER A 268 0.92 -22.80 0.17
C SER A 268 2.01 -22.94 -0.88
N TYR A 269 2.28 -21.86 -1.62
CA TYR A 269 3.56 -21.74 -2.31
C TYR A 269 4.69 -21.61 -1.28
N VAL A 270 5.79 -22.33 -1.53
CA VAL A 270 6.97 -22.43 -0.66
C VAL A 270 8.25 -22.34 -1.49
N GLY A 271 9.35 -21.94 -0.84
CA GLY A 271 10.63 -21.66 -1.51
C GLY A 271 10.55 -20.43 -2.43
N GLY A 272 11.48 -20.34 -3.37
CA GLY A 272 11.57 -19.24 -4.33
C GLY A 272 12.05 -17.92 -3.72
N GLN A 273 11.84 -16.84 -4.47
CA GLN A 273 12.23 -15.48 -4.11
C GLN A 273 11.13 -14.48 -4.47
N ILE A 274 10.93 -13.48 -3.61
CA ILE A 274 10.09 -12.32 -3.94
C ILE A 274 10.90 -11.34 -4.80
N VAL A 275 10.36 -10.98 -5.95
CA VAL A 275 10.94 -10.01 -6.88
C VAL A 275 9.97 -8.86 -7.15
N PRO A 276 10.49 -7.64 -7.35
CA PRO A 276 9.69 -6.47 -7.69
C PRO A 276 9.29 -6.44 -9.17
N ALA A 277 8.17 -5.79 -9.49
CA ALA A 277 7.96 -5.26 -10.85
C ALA A 277 8.97 -4.14 -11.15
N LYS A 278 9.56 -4.13 -12.34
CA LYS A 278 10.54 -3.11 -12.76
C LYS A 278 9.87 -1.80 -13.17
N ASN A 279 10.57 -0.67 -13.09
CA ASN A 279 10.05 0.63 -13.49
C ASN A 279 9.53 0.64 -14.93
N ASN A 280 10.20 -0.05 -15.84
CA ASN A 280 9.79 -0.17 -17.24
C ASN A 280 8.61 -1.13 -17.47
N GLU A 281 8.21 -1.93 -16.47
CA GLU A 281 7.04 -2.81 -16.50
C GLU A 281 5.80 -2.15 -15.89
N LEU A 282 5.98 -1.03 -15.19
CA LEU A 282 4.93 -0.35 -14.45
C LEU A 282 4.18 0.64 -15.34
N LYS A 283 2.98 0.26 -15.78
CA LYS A 283 2.10 1.11 -16.60
C LYS A 283 1.88 2.51 -16.00
N LYS A 284 1.81 2.60 -14.68
CA LYS A 284 1.52 3.85 -13.94
C LYS A 284 2.77 4.65 -13.55
N PHE A 285 3.97 4.11 -13.77
CA PHE A 285 5.20 4.80 -13.40
C PHE A 285 5.34 6.10 -14.19
N ASP A 286 5.53 7.21 -13.48
CA ASP A 286 5.77 8.51 -14.10
C ASP A 286 6.54 9.41 -13.14
N ILE A 287 7.27 10.37 -13.71
CA ILE A 287 8.06 11.37 -13.00
C ILE A 287 7.49 12.78 -13.19
N VAL A 288 6.31 12.91 -13.80
CA VAL A 288 5.61 14.19 -14.05
C VAL A 288 5.49 15.06 -12.80
N GLN A 289 5.22 14.47 -11.63
CA GLN A 289 5.14 15.24 -10.37
C GLN A 289 6.46 15.90 -9.95
N PHE A 290 7.59 15.37 -10.42
CA PHE A 290 8.93 15.89 -10.13
C PHE A 290 9.36 16.94 -11.14
N PHE A 291 9.12 16.71 -12.43
CA PHE A 291 9.73 17.49 -13.51
C PHE A 291 8.74 18.15 -14.47
N GLY A 292 7.45 18.08 -14.19
CA GLY A 292 6.43 18.62 -15.07
C GLY A 292 6.13 17.74 -16.27
N THR A 293 5.27 18.24 -17.17
CA THR A 293 4.67 17.48 -18.27
C THR A 293 5.67 16.97 -19.30
N ASP A 294 6.81 17.63 -19.42
CA ASP A 294 7.88 17.24 -20.35
C ASP A 294 8.70 16.06 -19.82
N ARG A 295 8.53 15.67 -18.55
CA ARG A 295 9.21 14.53 -17.90
C ARG A 295 10.73 14.57 -18.05
N LYS A 296 11.30 15.77 -18.19
CA LYS A 296 12.72 15.97 -18.42
C LYS A 296 13.41 16.24 -17.07
N PRO A 297 14.33 15.38 -16.60
CA PRO A 297 15.11 15.69 -15.42
C PRO A 297 15.88 17.01 -15.59
N LEU A 298 15.75 17.90 -14.60
CA LEU A 298 16.38 19.23 -14.59
C LEU A 298 17.19 19.39 -13.31
N THR A 299 18.34 20.06 -13.40
CA THR A 299 19.13 20.47 -12.23
C THR A 299 18.30 21.34 -11.28
N ASP A 300 17.55 22.29 -11.85
CA ASP A 300 16.50 23.03 -11.13
C ASP A 300 15.13 22.42 -11.45
N TRP A 301 14.79 21.37 -10.72
CA TRP A 301 13.54 20.62 -10.86
C TRP A 301 12.28 21.49 -10.77
N LYS A 302 12.36 22.66 -10.11
CA LYS A 302 11.22 23.58 -9.96
C LYS A 302 10.81 24.22 -11.29
N LYS A 303 11.71 24.28 -12.27
CA LYS A 303 11.45 24.84 -13.60
C LYS A 303 10.66 23.91 -14.53
N GLY A 304 10.40 22.67 -14.11
CA GLY A 304 9.55 21.75 -14.85
C GLY A 304 8.13 22.30 -15.01
N PRO A 305 7.65 22.57 -16.24
CA PRO A 305 6.36 23.19 -16.46
C PRO A 305 5.23 22.17 -16.32
N PHE A 306 4.05 22.60 -15.85
CA PHE A 306 2.85 21.78 -15.88
C PHE A 306 1.87 22.35 -16.91
N VAL A 307 1.82 21.72 -18.08
CA VAL A 307 1.09 22.26 -19.24
C VAL A 307 -0.16 21.44 -19.55
N ILE A 308 -1.31 22.11 -19.71
CA ILE A 308 -2.55 21.50 -20.21
C ILE A 308 -3.02 22.35 -21.39
N SER A 309 -3.18 21.74 -22.56
CA SER A 309 -3.62 22.43 -23.79
C SER A 309 -2.82 23.70 -24.11
N GLY A 310 -1.50 23.68 -23.89
CA GLY A 310 -0.59 24.81 -24.13
C GLY A 310 -0.55 25.87 -23.02
N GLN A 311 -1.39 25.76 -21.99
CA GLN A 311 -1.41 26.68 -20.85
C GLN A 311 -0.63 26.13 -19.66
N ASN A 312 0.16 26.99 -19.00
CA ASN A 312 0.88 26.66 -17.77
C ASN A 312 -0.03 26.74 -16.54
N TYR A 313 0.12 25.76 -15.65
CA TYR A 313 -0.59 25.68 -14.37
C TYR A 313 0.41 25.56 -13.21
N GLY A 314 -0.02 26.02 -12.03
CA GLY A 314 0.62 25.59 -10.79
C GLY A 314 0.41 24.10 -10.57
N TYR A 315 1.30 23.44 -9.82
CA TYR A 315 1.22 21.98 -9.61
C TYR A 315 -0.15 21.50 -9.10
N TYR A 316 -0.73 22.17 -8.11
CA TYR A 316 -2.00 21.72 -7.53
C TYR A 316 -3.18 21.93 -8.48
N ASP A 317 -3.15 23.00 -9.28
CA ASP A 317 -4.15 23.22 -10.32
C ASP A 317 -3.99 22.18 -11.43
N TYR A 318 -2.76 21.84 -11.80
CA TYR A 318 -2.49 20.75 -12.74
C TYR A 318 -3.05 19.42 -12.21
N VAL A 319 -2.74 19.04 -10.97
CA VAL A 319 -3.26 17.83 -10.33
C VAL A 319 -4.79 17.81 -10.40
N ARG A 320 -5.46 18.91 -10.02
CA ARG A 320 -6.91 18.98 -10.04
C ARG A 320 -7.51 18.87 -11.45
N ASN A 321 -6.86 19.47 -12.45
CA ASN A 321 -7.35 19.47 -13.83
C ASN A 321 -7.13 18.12 -14.55
N GLN A 322 -6.16 17.32 -14.13
CA GLN A 322 -5.94 15.97 -14.66
C GLN A 322 -6.90 14.92 -14.07
N LEU A 323 -7.60 15.27 -12.99
CA LEU A 323 -8.27 14.33 -12.11
C LEU A 323 -9.78 14.39 -12.09
#